data_AF-A0A7L2D9Q7-F1
#
_entry.id   AF-A0A7L2D9Q7-F1
#
_cell.length_a   1.000
_cell.length_b   1.000
_cell.length_c   1.000
_cell.angle_alpha   90.00
_cell.angle_beta   90.00
_cell.angle_gamma   90.00
#
_symmetry.space_group_name_H-M   'P 1'
#
loop_
_entity.id
_entity.type
_entity.pdbx_description
1 polymer ?
#
loop_
_entity_poly.entity_id
_entity_poly.type
_entity_poly.pdbx_seq_one_letter_code
_entity_poly.pdbx_strand_id
1 'polypeptide(L)'
;LGEGLGAKETPQQRFQRLQHEVQELLRDVEQIQSSVKESGAEEELTPMALARQVEVLKQQLLSSHLEKVLGPGAAVDFADPEGALAKRLLQQLEVAKCSKAAPGKGPARGPAPAGDAVTFELYWRPEQDQFAQSAKVSELEKRLAQLEAAVRCEPDSQ
;
A
#
# COMPACT_ATOMS: atom_id res chain seq x y z
N LEU A 1 -50.27 34.04 10.70
CA LEU A 1 -51.03 33.34 11.77
C LEU A 1 -51.20 31.90 11.32
N GLY A 2 -50.52 30.89 11.86
CA GLY A 2 -49.78 30.87 13.11
C GLY A 2 -48.61 29.87 13.10
N GLU A 3 -47.56 30.27 13.82
CA GLU A 3 -46.85 29.36 14.70
C GLU A 3 -47.86 28.68 15.63
N GLY A 4 -47.74 27.37 15.79
CA GLY A 4 -48.65 26.54 16.57
C GLY A 4 -47.92 25.38 17.23
N LEU A 5 -47.04 25.69 18.18
CA LEU A 5 -46.67 24.80 19.26
C LEU A 5 -47.97 24.27 19.92
N GLY A 6 -48.28 22.97 19.81
CA GLY A 6 -49.17 22.31 20.77
C GLY A 6 -50.27 21.35 20.29
N ALA A 7 -50.40 21.02 19.00
CA ALA A 7 -51.31 19.94 18.56
C ALA A 7 -50.55 18.92 17.70
N LYS A 8 -50.67 17.62 18.01
CA LYS A 8 -50.07 16.55 17.19
C LYS A 8 -50.60 16.70 15.76
N GLU A 9 -49.71 16.95 14.80
CA GLU A 9 -50.06 17.05 13.38
C GLU A 9 -50.91 15.84 12.97
N THR A 10 -52.02 16.07 12.27
CA THR A 10 -52.75 14.96 11.66
C THR A 10 -51.86 14.31 10.59
N PRO A 11 -51.97 12.98 10.33
CA PRO A 11 -51.16 12.33 9.31
C PRO A 11 -51.26 12.99 7.92
N GLN A 12 -52.43 13.54 7.59
CA GLN A 12 -52.69 14.27 6.35
C GLN A 12 -51.91 15.59 6.27
N GLN A 13 -51.92 16.39 7.34
CA GLN A 13 -51.15 17.64 7.41
C GLN A 13 -49.64 17.37 7.37
N ARG A 14 -49.18 16.33 8.07
CA ARG A 14 -47.79 15.91 8.04
C ARG A 14 -47.37 15.52 6.61
N PHE A 15 -48.20 14.77 5.89
CA PHE A 15 -47.93 14.41 4.49
C PHE A 15 -47.81 15.64 3.59
N GLN A 16 -48.73 16.61 3.71
CA GLN A 16 -48.69 17.84 2.92
C GLN A 16 -47.44 18.69 3.22
N ARG A 17 -47.08 18.81 4.51
CA ARG A 17 -45.85 19.49 4.92
C ARG A 17 -44.60 18.81 4.35
N LEU A 18 -44.47 17.49 4.52
CA LEU A 18 -43.35 16.74 3.96
C LEU A 18 -43.30 16.84 2.43
N GLN A 19 -44.45 16.85 1.74
CA GLN A 19 -44.49 17.00 0.29
C GLN A 19 -43.95 18.37 -0.15
N HIS A 20 -44.29 19.44 0.58
CA HIS A 20 -43.72 20.76 0.33
C HIS A 20 -42.23 20.83 0.66
N GLU A 21 -41.81 20.28 1.80
CA GLU A 21 -40.39 20.23 2.19
C GLU A 21 -39.54 19.46 1.17
N VAL A 22 -40.06 18.35 0.63
CA VAL A 22 -39.38 17.58 -0.42
C VAL A 22 -39.30 18.37 -1.74
N GLN A 23 -40.34 19.12 -2.11
CA GLN A 23 -40.31 19.97 -3.30
C GLN A 23 -39.37 21.17 -3.14
N GLU A 24 -39.29 21.76 -1.96
CA GLU A 24 -38.32 22.82 -1.65
C GLU A 24 -36.90 22.26 -1.71
N LEU A 25 -36.65 21.10 -1.09
CA LEU A 25 -35.34 20.46 -1.14
C LEU A 25 -34.91 20.12 -2.58
N LEU A 26 -35.83 19.65 -3.44
CA LEU A 26 -35.52 19.41 -4.85
C LEU A 26 -35.12 20.69 -5.58
N ARG A 27 -35.81 21.81 -5.30
CA ARG A 27 -35.52 23.11 -5.91
C ARG A 27 -34.19 23.67 -5.42
N ASP A 28 -33.90 23.51 -4.14
CA ASP A 28 -32.62 23.91 -3.54
C ASP A 28 -31.47 23.09 -4.13
N VAL A 29 -31.67 21.79 -4.35
CA VAL A 29 -30.67 20.93 -5.01
C VAL A 29 -30.47 21.33 -6.47
N GLU A 30 -31.52 21.67 -7.21
CA GLU A 30 -31.40 22.19 -8.58
C GLU A 30 -30.67 23.55 -8.61
N GLN A 31 -30.93 24.42 -7.63
CA GLN A 31 -30.26 25.71 -7.49
C GLN A 31 -28.79 25.57 -7.05
N ILE A 32 -28.48 24.61 -6.19
CA ILE A 32 -27.10 24.24 -5.84
C ILE A 32 -26.41 23.67 -7.09
N GLN A 33 -27.08 22.80 -7.85
CA GLN A 33 -26.51 22.23 -9.07
C GLN A 33 -26.26 23.30 -10.14
N SER A 34 -27.17 24.27 -10.31
CA SER A 34 -26.96 25.38 -11.25
C SER A 34 -25.86 26.33 -10.78
N SER A 35 -25.80 26.67 -9.50
CA SER A 35 -24.72 27.51 -8.94
C SER A 35 -23.35 26.83 -8.94
N VAL A 36 -23.29 25.51 -8.78
CA VAL A 36 -22.07 24.70 -8.96
C VAL A 36 -21.65 24.65 -10.44
N LYS A 37 -22.61 24.59 -11.38
CA LYS A 37 -22.33 24.70 -12.82
C LYS A 37 -21.83 26.10 -13.22
N GLU A 38 -22.30 27.16 -12.57
CA GLU A 38 -21.88 28.55 -12.83
C GLU A 38 -20.55 28.91 -12.14
N SER A 39 -20.21 28.25 -11.03
CA SER A 39 -18.93 28.40 -10.31
C SER A 39 -17.80 27.58 -10.95
N GLY A 40 -17.57 27.77 -12.24
CA GLY A 40 -16.57 27.09 -13.08
C GLY A 40 -15.11 27.33 -12.68
N ALA A 41 -14.75 26.97 -11.44
CA ALA A 41 -13.39 26.89 -10.91
C ALA A 41 -13.06 25.47 -10.37
N GLU A 42 -14.01 24.53 -10.38
CA GLU A 42 -13.79 23.11 -9.99
C GLU A 42 -13.66 22.16 -11.19
N GLU A 43 -13.17 22.62 -12.34
CA GLU A 43 -12.99 21.73 -13.51
C GLU A 43 -11.98 20.58 -13.24
N GLU A 44 -11.16 20.66 -12.18
CA GLU A 44 -10.22 19.60 -11.80
C GLU A 44 -10.71 18.65 -10.69
N LEU A 45 -11.80 18.96 -9.97
CA LEU A 45 -12.34 18.09 -8.92
C LEU A 45 -13.68 17.48 -9.35
N THR A 46 -13.64 16.74 -10.47
CA THR A 46 -14.78 15.90 -10.85
C THR A 46 -15.14 14.98 -9.66
N PRO A 47 -16.41 14.82 -9.28
CA PRO A 47 -16.83 13.90 -8.20
C PRO A 47 -16.27 12.49 -8.34
N MET A 48 -16.02 12.06 -9.58
CA MET A 48 -15.36 10.80 -9.92
C MET A 48 -13.86 10.77 -9.55
N ALA A 49 -13.14 11.88 -9.67
CA ALA A 49 -11.76 12.00 -9.21
C ALA A 49 -11.69 11.92 -7.68
N LEU A 50 -12.62 12.57 -6.98
CA LEU A 50 -12.73 12.47 -5.52
C LEU A 50 -13.08 11.06 -5.07
N ALA A 51 -14.04 10.40 -5.73
CA ALA A 51 -14.38 9.00 -5.44
C ALA A 51 -13.18 8.05 -5.64
N ARG A 52 -12.37 8.27 -6.70
CA ARG A 52 -11.13 7.52 -6.92
C ARG A 52 -10.11 7.75 -5.82
N GLN A 53 -9.92 9.00 -5.38
CA GLN A 53 -9.03 9.32 -4.27
C GLN A 53 -9.48 8.66 -2.95
N VAL A 54 -10.78 8.64 -2.68
CA VAL A 54 -11.35 7.97 -1.51
C VAL A 54 -11.16 6.45 -1.58
N GLU A 55 -11.33 5.83 -2.75
CA GLU A 55 -11.09 4.38 -2.91
C GLU A 55 -9.60 4.03 -2.72
N VAL A 56 -8.69 4.86 -3.25
CA VAL A 56 -7.24 4.71 -3.04
C VAL A 56 -6.90 4.84 -1.55
N LEU A 57 -7.45 5.85 -0.86
CA LEU A 57 -7.20 6.06 0.57
C LEU A 57 -7.74 4.91 1.41
N LYS A 58 -8.92 4.39 1.07
CA LYS A 58 -9.50 3.19 1.68
C LYS A 58 -8.60 1.97 1.50
N GLN A 59 -8.06 1.77 0.29
CA GLN A 59 -7.14 0.67 0.02
C GLN A 59 -5.85 0.79 0.84
N GLN A 60 -5.30 2.00 0.99
CA GLN A 60 -4.13 2.27 1.81
C GLN A 60 -4.39 2.03 3.31
N LEU A 61 -5.58 2.40 3.80
CA LEU A 61 -5.97 2.13 5.17
C LEU A 61 -6.08 0.63 5.44
N LEU A 62 -6.67 -0.12 4.51
CA LEU A 62 -6.76 -1.58 4.59
C LEU A 62 -5.38 -2.23 4.57
N SER A 63 -4.46 -1.78 3.71
CA SER A 63 -3.10 -2.32 3.69
C SER A 63 -2.34 -2.01 4.98
N SER A 64 -2.48 -0.81 5.54
CA SER A 64 -1.84 -0.47 6.82
C SER A 64 -2.43 -1.27 7.98
N HIS A 65 -3.74 -1.51 7.98
CA HIS A 65 -4.37 -2.37 8.98
C HIS A 65 -3.91 -3.82 8.83
N LEU A 66 -3.82 -4.34 7.60
CA LEU A 66 -3.28 -5.67 7.31
C LEU A 66 -1.83 -5.81 7.80
N GLU A 67 -0.98 -4.80 7.60
CA GLU A 67 0.41 -4.80 8.13
C GLU A 67 0.44 -4.85 9.66
N LYS A 68 -0.47 -4.14 10.35
CA LYS A 68 -0.58 -4.19 11.81
C LYS A 68 -1.08 -5.54 12.33
N VAL A 69 -1.99 -6.19 11.60
CA VAL A 69 -2.58 -7.48 11.99
C VAL A 69 -1.64 -8.64 11.67
N LEU A 70 -1.00 -8.62 10.50
CA LEU A 70 -0.08 -9.66 10.04
C LEU A 70 1.34 -9.49 10.63
N GLY A 71 1.68 -8.28 11.06
CA GLY A 71 2.99 -7.91 11.60
C GLY A 71 3.99 -7.47 10.53
N PRO A 72 5.04 -6.71 10.90
CA PRO A 72 5.99 -6.05 9.99
C PRO A 72 6.92 -6.98 9.19
N GLY A 73 6.63 -8.28 9.13
CA GLY A 73 7.43 -9.29 8.42
C GLY A 73 6.62 -10.38 7.72
N ALA A 74 5.29 -10.24 7.66
CA ALA A 74 4.45 -11.20 6.97
C ALA A 74 4.51 -11.00 5.45
N ALA A 75 5.39 -11.75 4.79
CA ALA A 75 5.41 -11.83 3.34
C ALA A 75 4.20 -12.65 2.86
N VAL A 76 3.18 -11.97 2.33
CA VAL A 76 2.03 -12.61 1.68
C VAL A 76 2.36 -12.79 0.20
N ASP A 77 2.77 -13.99 -0.18
CA ASP A 77 2.93 -14.37 -1.58
C ASP A 77 1.58 -14.89 -2.12
N PHE A 78 0.92 -14.09 -2.96
CA PHE A 78 -0.33 -14.49 -3.59
C PHE A 78 -0.13 -15.53 -4.70
N ALA A 79 1.08 -15.68 -5.24
CA ALA A 79 1.39 -16.68 -6.25
C ALA A 79 1.67 -18.07 -5.64
N ASP A 80 2.13 -18.12 -4.38
CA ASP A 80 2.36 -19.37 -3.64
C ASP A 80 1.90 -19.28 -2.17
N PRO A 81 0.57 -19.31 -1.92
CA PRO A 81 0.01 -19.11 -0.57
C PRO A 81 0.39 -20.21 0.43
N GLU A 82 0.75 -21.42 -0.02
CA GLU A 82 1.17 -22.54 0.84
C GLU A 82 2.68 -22.84 0.81
N GLY A 83 3.45 -22.06 0.04
CA GLY A 83 4.87 -22.33 -0.21
C GLY A 83 5.11 -23.66 -0.96
N ALA A 84 4.12 -24.15 -1.71
CA ALA A 84 4.15 -25.45 -2.38
C ALA A 84 5.14 -25.48 -3.54
N LEU A 85 5.31 -24.37 -4.26
CA LEU A 85 6.29 -24.25 -5.34
C LEU A 85 7.70 -24.25 -4.75
N ALA A 86 7.94 -23.51 -3.66
CA ALA A 86 9.21 -23.53 -2.95
C ALA A 86 9.58 -24.94 -2.45
N LYS A 87 8.63 -25.65 -1.82
CA LYS A 87 8.82 -27.04 -1.36
C LYS A 87 9.12 -28.00 -2.52
N ARG A 88 8.39 -27.88 -3.63
CA ARG A 88 8.61 -28.71 -4.82
C ARG A 88 9.99 -28.46 -5.43
N LEU A 89 10.40 -27.20 -5.55
CA LEU A 89 11.72 -26.84 -6.09
C LEU A 89 12.83 -27.43 -5.20
N LEU A 90 12.72 -27.29 -3.88
CA LEU A 90 13.67 -27.90 -2.94
C LEU A 90 13.74 -29.43 -3.09
N GLN A 91 12.59 -30.11 -3.21
CA GLN A 91 12.56 -31.56 -3.44
C GLN A 91 13.20 -31.95 -4.78
N GLN A 92 12.93 -31.20 -5.85
CA GLN A 92 13.52 -31.45 -7.17
C GLN A 92 15.05 -31.27 -7.16
N LEU A 93 15.56 -30.29 -6.40
CA LEU A 93 16.99 -30.08 -6.20
C LEU A 93 17.64 -31.23 -5.41
N GLU A 94 16.99 -31.73 -4.36
CA GLU A 94 17.49 -32.90 -3.61
C GLU A 94 17.51 -34.18 -4.47
N VAL A 95 16.50 -34.39 -5.31
CA VAL A 95 16.48 -35.52 -6.26
C VAL A 95 17.62 -35.40 -7.29
N ALA A 96 17.82 -34.22 -7.87
CA ALA A 96 18.89 -33.95 -8.83
C ALA A 96 20.31 -33.99 -8.19
N LYS A 97 20.40 -33.78 -6.87
CA LYS A 97 21.65 -33.92 -6.10
C LYS A 97 21.98 -35.39 -5.87
N CYS A 98 20.99 -36.23 -5.56
CA CYS A 98 21.16 -37.67 -5.39
C CYS A 98 21.51 -38.40 -6.70
N SER A 99 21.08 -37.90 -7.87
CA SER A 99 21.41 -38.51 -9.17
C SER A 99 22.86 -38.28 -9.62
N LYS A 100 23.59 -37.32 -9.03
CA LYS A 100 24.94 -36.89 -9.45
C LYS A 100 26.10 -37.41 -8.58
N ALA A 101 25.88 -38.33 -7.65
CA ALA A 101 26.91 -38.86 -6.75
C ALA A 101 27.88 -39.89 -7.40
N ALA A 102 28.37 -39.63 -8.62
CA ALA A 102 29.52 -40.33 -9.20
C ALA A 102 30.56 -39.29 -9.66
N PRO A 103 31.80 -39.30 -9.14
CA PRO A 103 32.78 -38.27 -9.44
C PRO A 103 33.46 -38.58 -10.79
N GLY A 104 33.15 -37.79 -11.82
CA GLY A 104 33.78 -37.86 -13.14
C GLY A 104 34.58 -36.59 -13.46
N LYS A 105 35.88 -36.76 -13.68
CA LYS A 105 36.92 -35.75 -13.91
C LYS A 105 36.89 -35.22 -15.37
N GLY A 106 37.08 -33.91 -15.58
CA GLY A 106 37.68 -33.34 -16.82
C GLY A 106 36.76 -32.67 -17.85
N PRO A 107 37.28 -31.80 -18.76
CA PRO A 107 36.59 -30.61 -19.28
C PRO A 107 36.18 -30.63 -20.77
N ALA A 108 35.38 -29.62 -21.18
CA ALA A 108 35.18 -29.00 -22.51
C ALA A 108 33.82 -29.19 -23.25
N ARG A 109 33.11 -28.05 -23.37
CA ARG A 109 32.44 -27.43 -24.54
C ARG A 109 31.53 -28.28 -25.48
N GLY A 110 30.24 -27.93 -25.49
CA GLY A 110 29.28 -28.18 -26.59
C GLY A 110 27.85 -28.42 -26.09
N PRO A 111 26.78 -27.91 -26.75
CA PRO A 111 25.43 -27.96 -26.20
C PRO A 111 24.81 -29.36 -26.41
N ALA A 112 24.75 -30.14 -25.33
CA ALA A 112 23.96 -31.36 -25.26
C ALA A 112 22.52 -31.02 -24.86
N PRO A 113 21.49 -31.74 -25.38
CA PRO A 113 20.11 -31.53 -24.97
C PRO A 113 19.99 -31.89 -23.48
N ALA A 114 19.72 -30.88 -22.67
CA ALA A 114 19.75 -30.95 -21.22
C ALA A 114 18.52 -31.67 -20.65
N GLY A 115 18.49 -32.99 -20.75
CA GLY A 115 17.75 -33.80 -19.79
C GLY A 115 18.60 -33.89 -18.52
N ASP A 116 18.25 -33.12 -17.48
CA ASP A 116 18.85 -33.15 -16.13
C ASP A 116 20.06 -32.24 -15.85
N ALA A 117 20.07 -31.01 -16.41
CA ALA A 117 21.00 -29.96 -15.99
C ALA A 117 20.27 -28.86 -15.18
N VAL A 118 20.58 -28.76 -13.88
CA VAL A 118 20.12 -27.65 -13.03
C VAL A 118 21.00 -26.43 -13.30
N THR A 119 20.38 -25.35 -13.80
CA THR A 119 21.05 -24.07 -14.07
C THR A 119 20.48 -23.00 -13.15
N PHE A 120 21.34 -22.36 -12.35
CA PHE A 120 20.97 -21.22 -11.51
C PHE A 120 21.55 -19.95 -12.13
N GLU A 121 20.68 -19.03 -12.53
CA GLU A 121 21.10 -17.71 -13.01
C GLU A 121 20.77 -16.67 -11.93
N LEU A 122 21.82 -16.05 -11.38
CA LEU A 122 21.70 -14.98 -10.40
C LEU A 122 22.18 -13.68 -11.03
N TYR A 123 21.26 -12.74 -11.21
CA TYR A 123 21.56 -11.37 -11.61
C TYR A 123 21.47 -10.48 -10.37
N TRP A 124 22.60 -10.19 -9.74
CA TRP A 124 22.66 -9.39 -8.51
C TRP A 124 23.81 -8.36 -8.57
N ARG A 125 23.57 -7.14 -8.05
CA ARG A 125 24.58 -6.08 -7.92
C ARG A 125 24.85 -5.77 -6.44
N PRO A 126 25.63 -6.60 -5.75
CA PRO A 126 25.84 -6.50 -4.31
C PRO A 126 26.55 -5.21 -3.88
N GLU A 127 27.39 -4.63 -4.75
CA GLU A 127 28.15 -3.42 -4.43
C GLU A 127 27.26 -2.17 -4.35
N GLN A 128 26.23 -2.08 -5.18
CA GLN A 128 25.35 -0.91 -5.22
C GLN A 128 24.47 -0.83 -3.97
N ASP A 129 23.93 -1.97 -3.52
CA ASP A 129 23.11 -2.02 -2.32
C ASP A 129 23.94 -1.85 -1.05
N GLN A 130 25.14 -2.44 -0.98
CA GLN A 130 26.07 -2.20 0.12
C GLN A 130 26.46 -0.72 0.21
N PHE A 131 26.81 -0.10 -0.91
CA PHE A 131 27.13 1.33 -0.95
C PHE A 131 25.95 2.19 -0.49
N ALA A 132 24.72 1.89 -0.95
CA ALA A 132 23.53 2.63 -0.54
C ALA A 132 23.23 2.48 0.96
N GLN A 133 23.45 1.29 1.54
CA GLN A 133 23.31 1.07 2.98
C GLN A 133 24.40 1.80 3.77
N SER A 134 25.67 1.64 3.38
CA SER A 134 26.80 2.31 4.05
C SER A 134 26.69 3.83 3.98
N ALA A 135 26.21 4.39 2.87
CA ALA A 135 25.98 5.83 2.74
C ALA A 135 24.92 6.33 3.73
N LYS A 136 23.79 5.61 3.86
CA LYS A 136 22.74 5.95 4.84
C LYS A 136 23.23 5.87 6.28
N VAL A 137 23.99 4.83 6.61
CA VAL A 137 24.57 4.65 7.96
C VAL A 137 25.57 5.79 8.24
N SER A 138 26.46 6.10 7.31
CA SER A 138 27.44 7.18 7.48
C SER A 138 26.78 8.56 7.62
N GLU A 139 25.69 8.83 6.90
CA GLU A 139 24.92 10.06 7.08
C GLU A 139 24.30 10.15 8.49
N LEU A 140 23.72 9.05 8.97
CA LEU A 140 23.15 8.98 10.33
C LEU A 140 24.23 9.15 11.40
N GLU A 141 25.39 8.51 11.24
CA GLU A 141 26.54 8.68 12.12
C GLU A 141 27.00 10.14 12.17
N LYS A 142 27.08 10.81 11.02
CA LYS A 142 27.44 12.23 10.95
C LYS A 142 26.43 13.11 11.69
N ARG A 143 25.13 12.88 11.50
CA ARG A 143 24.07 13.62 12.20
C ARG A 143 24.10 13.33 13.70
N LEU A 144 24.35 12.08 14.10
CA LEU A 144 24.47 11.69 15.49
C LEU A 144 25.69 12.37 16.15
N ALA A 145 26.84 12.41 15.49
CA ALA A 145 28.03 13.09 15.99
C ALA A 145 27.81 14.61 16.13
N GLN A 146 27.08 15.22 15.19
CA GLN A 146 26.70 16.65 15.29
C GLN A 146 25.74 16.90 16.46
N LEU A 147 24.76 16.02 16.66
CA LEU A 147 23.85 16.09 17.80
C LEU A 147 24.59 15.86 19.12
N GLU A 148 25.50 14.89 19.17
CA GLU A 148 26.33 14.63 20.34
C GLU A 148 27.18 15.84 20.69
N ALA A 149 27.84 16.45 19.71
CA ALA A 149 28.62 17.68 19.92
C ALA A 149 27.76 18.86 20.39
N ALA A 150 26.52 18.99 19.91
CA ALA A 150 25.62 20.07 20.31
C ALA A 150 24.96 19.83 21.68
N VAL A 151 24.74 18.57 22.07
CA VAL A 151 24.09 18.17 23.33
C VAL A 151 25.11 17.97 24.46
N ARG A 152 26.38 17.75 24.13
CA ARG A 152 27.47 17.72 25.11
C ARG A 152 27.64 19.12 25.70
N CYS A 153 26.88 19.40 26.75
CA CYS A 153 27.22 20.43 27.72
C CYS A 153 28.65 20.16 28.19
N GLU A 154 29.44 21.22 28.26
CA GLU A 154 30.83 21.24 28.72
C GLU A 154 31.05 20.24 29.87
N PRO A 155 32.16 19.47 29.90
CA PRO A 155 32.53 18.78 31.12
C PRO A 155 32.63 19.85 32.21
N ASP A 156 31.87 19.67 33.30
CA ASP A 156 31.95 20.52 34.49
C ASP A 156 33.43 20.74 34.80
N SER A 157 33.91 21.96 34.56
CA SER A 157 35.24 22.37 34.96
C SER A 157 35.15 22.67 36.45
N GLN A 158 35.26 21.64 37.30
CA GLN A 158 35.54 21.76 38.73
C GLN A 158 36.13 20.48 39.32
#